data_AF-A0A2R6IP83-F1
#
_entry.id   AF-A0A2R6IP83-F1
#
_cell.length_a   1.000
_cell.length_b   1.000
_cell.length_c   1.000
_cell.angle_alpha   90.00
_cell.angle_beta   90.00
_cell.angle_gamma   90.00
#
_symmetry.space_group_name_H-M   'P 1'
#
loop_
_entity.id
_entity.type
_entity.pdbx_description
1 polymer ?
#
loop_
_entity_poly.entity_id
_entity_poly.type
_entity_poly.pdbx_seq_one_letter_code
_entity_poly.pdbx_strand_id
1 'polypeptide(L)'
;DLYVWEFYDDISELRAYRERAASLFLSDYTHNGDRYVQTDLPATPFADRAFDLVLSAHFLFLYDDRLSYEFHLDTVLELLRISGQLRLFPLHGFDADQSDLVTKLVESLQSAGYTTDIRVVPFEFQRGANEMLVVE
;
A
#
# COMPACT_ATOMS: atom_id res chain seq x y z
N ASP A 1 11.62 5.25 20.11
CA ASP A 1 12.31 5.99 19.02
C ASP A 1 11.84 5.66 17.60
N LEU A 2 11.10 4.56 17.38
CA LEU A 2 10.58 4.16 16.04
C LEU A 2 9.41 4.99 15.51
N TYR A 3 8.77 5.84 16.33
CA TYR A 3 7.55 6.55 15.95
C TYR A 3 7.74 8.07 15.97
N VAL A 4 7.10 8.74 15.01
CA VAL A 4 6.96 10.19 14.88
C VAL A 4 5.52 10.54 15.23
N TRP A 5 5.33 11.34 16.29
CA TRP A 5 4.02 11.61 16.86
C TRP A 5 3.37 12.91 16.35
N GLU A 6 3.96 13.59 15.38
CA GLU A 6 3.45 14.87 14.87
C GLU A 6 2.04 14.78 14.26
N PHE A 7 1.66 13.61 13.73
CA PHE A 7 0.32 13.41 13.16
C PHE A 7 -0.73 12.99 14.19
N TYR A 8 -0.36 12.14 15.16
CA TYR A 8 -1.30 11.55 16.12
C TYR A 8 -1.21 12.17 17.50
N ASP A 9 -0.27 13.08 17.79
CA ASP A 9 0.04 13.65 19.11
C ASP A 9 0.47 12.63 20.19
N ASP A 10 -0.38 11.66 20.49
CA ASP A 10 -0.14 10.61 21.49
C ASP A 10 -0.94 9.31 21.20
N ILE A 11 -0.83 8.35 22.12
CA ILE A 11 -1.47 7.03 22.01
C ILE A 11 -3.01 7.12 22.05
N SER A 12 -3.56 8.06 22.83
CA SER A 12 -5.01 8.24 22.97
C SER A 12 -5.61 8.76 21.68
N GLU A 13 -4.97 9.74 21.05
CA GLU A 13 -5.37 10.29 19.76
C GLU A 13 -5.16 9.27 18.61
N LEU A 14 -4.07 8.49 18.62
CA LEU A 14 -3.91 7.35 17.70
C LEU A 14 -5.06 6.35 17.81
N ARG A 15 -5.47 6.01 19.04
CA ARG A 15 -6.62 5.13 19.30
C ARG A 15 -7.90 5.74 18.76
N ALA A 16 -8.19 6.99 19.11
CA ALA A 16 -9.40 7.69 18.68
C ALA A 16 -9.48 7.80 17.15
N TYR A 17 -8.34 8.02 16.47
CA TYR A 17 -8.26 8.05 15.02
C TYR A 17 -8.60 6.68 14.40
N ARG A 18 -8.02 5.60 14.94
CA ARG A 18 -8.29 4.22 14.47
C ARG A 18 -9.74 3.79 14.71
N GLU A 19 -10.29 4.10 15.87
CA GLU A 19 -11.70 3.82 16.20
C GLU A 19 -12.66 4.58 15.27
N ARG A 20 -12.34 5.84 14.96
CA ARG A 20 -13.10 6.63 13.98
C ARG A 20 -13.01 6.05 12.58
N ALA A 21 -11.82 5.69 12.11
CA ALA A 21 -11.63 5.08 10.79
C ALA A 21 -12.41 3.75 10.66
N ALA A 22 -12.34 2.89 11.69
CA ALA A 22 -13.11 1.65 11.73
C ALA A 22 -14.63 1.90 11.70
N SER A 23 -15.10 2.90 12.46
CA SER A 23 -16.53 3.27 12.48
C SER A 23 -17.00 3.79 11.11
N LEU A 24 -16.20 4.62 10.44
CA LEU A 24 -16.48 5.13 9.10
C LEU A 24 -16.53 3.99 8.08
N PHE A 25 -15.55 3.07 8.12
CA PHE A 25 -15.55 1.88 7.27
C PHE A 25 -16.81 1.03 7.49
N LEU A 26 -17.16 0.68 8.73
CA LEU A 26 -18.33 -0.14 9.01
C LEU A 26 -19.63 0.55 8.57
N SER A 27 -19.71 1.87 8.77
CA SER A 27 -20.86 2.65 8.31
C SER A 27 -20.96 2.66 6.79
N ASP A 28 -19.85 2.81 6.06
CA ASP A 28 -19.89 2.80 4.59
C ASP A 28 -20.16 1.40 4.04
N TYR A 29 -19.50 0.38 4.59
CA TYR A 29 -19.64 -1.03 4.21
C TYR A 29 -21.08 -1.53 4.31
N THR A 30 -21.82 -1.11 5.36
CA THR A 30 -23.22 -1.50 5.54
C THR A 30 -24.18 -0.91 4.51
N HIS A 31 -23.82 0.21 3.87
CA HIS A 31 -24.67 0.90 2.88
C HIS A 31 -24.18 0.72 1.43
N ASN A 32 -22.88 0.52 1.24
CA ASN A 32 -22.20 0.46 -0.06
C ASN A 32 -21.42 -0.86 -0.23
N GLY A 33 -21.90 -1.96 0.36
CA GLY A 33 -21.22 -3.26 0.39
C GLY A 33 -20.88 -3.83 -0.98
N ASP A 34 -21.61 -3.45 -2.02
CA ASP A 34 -21.34 -3.80 -3.42
C ASP A 34 -20.02 -3.22 -3.95
N ARG A 35 -19.50 -2.15 -3.34
CA ARG A 35 -18.19 -1.56 -3.66
C ARG A 35 -17.02 -2.34 -3.03
N TYR A 36 -17.30 -3.23 -2.08
CA TYR A 36 -16.29 -4.00 -1.36
C TYR A 36 -16.21 -5.41 -1.91
N VAL A 37 -15.28 -5.62 -2.82
CA VAL A 37 -15.12 -6.91 -3.53
C VAL A 37 -14.10 -7.78 -2.81
N GLN A 38 -14.54 -8.93 -2.29
CA GLN A 38 -13.63 -9.95 -1.78
C GLN A 38 -12.73 -10.45 -2.91
N THR A 39 -11.42 -10.46 -2.67
CA THR A 39 -10.41 -10.85 -3.65
C THR A 39 -9.25 -11.54 -2.95
N ASP A 40 -8.74 -12.62 -3.56
CA ASP A 40 -7.52 -13.31 -3.15
C ASP A 40 -6.39 -12.95 -4.12
N LEU A 41 -5.50 -12.05 -3.69
CA LEU A 41 -4.36 -11.64 -4.50
C LEU A 41 -3.41 -12.83 -4.77
N PRO A 42 -2.74 -12.87 -5.94
CA PRO A 42 -2.64 -11.79 -6.93
C PRO A 42 -3.77 -11.76 -7.97
N ALA A 43 -4.80 -12.60 -7.93
CA ALA A 43 -5.84 -12.58 -8.96
C ALA A 43 -7.00 -11.65 -8.58
N THR A 44 -7.40 -10.73 -9.46
CA THR A 44 -8.54 -9.83 -9.22
C THR A 44 -9.67 -10.06 -10.22
N PRO A 45 -10.95 -9.79 -9.83
CA PRO A 45 -12.10 -9.95 -10.72
C PRO A 45 -12.33 -8.75 -11.64
N PHE A 46 -11.34 -7.86 -11.80
CA PHE A 46 -11.49 -6.63 -12.57
C PHE A 46 -10.92 -6.74 -13.98
N ALA A 47 -11.56 -6.05 -14.92
CA ALA A 47 -11.06 -5.92 -16.28
C ALA A 47 -9.77 -5.09 -16.33
N ASP A 48 -9.03 -5.23 -17.42
CA ASP A 48 -7.86 -4.38 -17.69
C ASP A 48 -8.27 -2.90 -17.63
N ARG A 49 -7.45 -2.07 -16.98
CA ARG A 49 -7.66 -0.62 -16.84
C ARG A 49 -9.04 -0.24 -16.28
N ALA A 50 -9.62 -1.07 -15.41
CA ALA A 50 -10.89 -0.76 -14.74
C ALA A 50 -10.80 0.49 -13.83
N PHE A 51 -9.60 0.86 -13.38
CA PHE A 51 -9.36 1.99 -12.49
C PHE A 51 -8.35 2.97 -13.08
N ASP A 52 -8.53 4.26 -12.82
CA ASP A 52 -7.48 5.24 -13.13
C ASP A 52 -6.30 5.14 -12.15
N LEU A 53 -6.58 4.78 -10.89
CA LEU A 53 -5.61 4.74 -9.79
C LEU A 53 -5.94 3.62 -8.81
N VAL A 54 -4.92 2.84 -8.45
CA VAL A 54 -4.95 1.89 -7.32
C VAL A 54 -3.99 2.35 -6.23
N LEU A 55 -4.44 2.25 -4.98
CA LEU A 55 -3.65 2.54 -3.79
C LEU A 55 -3.50 1.25 -2.98
N SER A 56 -2.28 0.80 -2.76
CA SER A 56 -1.97 -0.22 -1.76
C SER A 56 -1.29 0.44 -0.59
N ALA A 57 -1.96 0.39 0.56
CA ALA A 57 -1.38 0.82 1.83
C ALA A 57 -0.35 -0.23 2.33
N HIS A 58 -0.30 -0.41 3.64
CA HIS A 58 0.65 -1.28 4.36
C HIS A 58 0.65 -2.76 3.96
N PHE A 59 -0.19 -3.25 3.06
CA PHE A 59 -0.35 -4.69 2.82
C PHE A 59 0.90 -5.40 2.26
N LEU A 60 1.65 -4.79 1.32
CA LEU A 60 2.76 -5.52 0.69
C LEU A 60 3.98 -5.56 1.60
N PHE A 61 4.63 -4.42 1.79
CA PHE A 61 5.95 -4.37 2.43
C PHE A 61 5.93 -4.53 3.95
N LEU A 62 4.79 -4.32 4.62
CA LEU A 62 4.70 -4.62 6.06
C LEU A 62 4.88 -6.13 6.33
N TYR A 63 4.58 -6.99 5.35
CA TYR A 63 4.66 -8.44 5.46
C TYR A 63 5.73 -9.03 4.54
N ASP A 64 6.79 -8.28 4.25
CA ASP A 64 7.94 -8.74 3.47
C ASP A 64 8.64 -9.97 4.07
N ASP A 65 8.52 -10.16 5.39
CA ASP A 65 8.96 -11.33 6.15
C ASP A 65 8.14 -12.61 5.89
N ARG A 66 6.93 -12.46 5.33
CA ARG A 66 5.94 -13.56 5.15
C ARG A 66 5.53 -13.79 3.71
N LEU A 67 5.49 -12.74 2.90
CA LEU A 67 5.09 -12.78 1.51
C LEU A 67 6.33 -12.89 0.63
N SER A 68 6.35 -13.88 -0.27
CA SER A 68 7.50 -14.07 -1.15
C SER A 68 7.65 -12.90 -2.13
N TYR A 69 8.85 -12.71 -2.66
CA TYR A 69 9.06 -11.75 -3.73
C TYR A 69 8.18 -12.00 -4.96
N GLU A 70 7.97 -13.28 -5.31
CA GLU A 70 7.09 -13.68 -6.43
C GLU A 70 5.65 -13.20 -6.19
N PHE A 71 5.13 -13.37 -4.97
CA PHE A 71 3.81 -12.86 -4.60
C PHE A 71 3.71 -11.34 -4.73
N HIS A 72 4.75 -10.61 -4.31
CA HIS A 72 4.80 -9.15 -4.44
C HIS A 72 4.77 -8.73 -5.92
N LEU A 73 5.61 -9.34 -6.75
CA LEU A 73 5.69 -9.01 -8.17
C LEU A 73 4.38 -9.32 -8.89
N ASP A 74 3.82 -10.51 -8.68
CA ASP A 74 2.55 -10.93 -9.31
C ASP A 74 1.40 -10.03 -8.88
N THR A 75 1.34 -9.67 -7.58
CA THR A 75 0.32 -8.76 -7.07
C THR A 75 0.45 -7.38 -7.70
N VAL A 76 1.66 -6.82 -7.76
CA VAL A 76 1.89 -5.50 -8.33
C VAL A 76 1.56 -5.47 -9.83
N LEU A 77 1.93 -6.51 -10.57
CA LEU A 77 1.59 -6.64 -11.99
C LEU A 77 0.07 -6.76 -12.21
N GLU A 78 -0.64 -7.49 -11.36
CA GLU A 78 -2.10 -7.53 -11.43
C GLU A 78 -2.71 -6.15 -11.15
N LEU A 79 -2.27 -5.48 -10.09
CA LEU A 79 -2.79 -4.16 -9.73
C LEU A 79 -2.50 -3.13 -10.84
N LEU A 80 -1.38 -3.25 -11.54
CA LEU A 80 -1.07 -2.47 -12.75
C LEU A 80 -1.94 -2.87 -13.95
N ARG A 81 -2.22 -4.16 -14.17
CA ARG A 81 -3.13 -4.61 -15.24
C ARG A 81 -4.49 -3.93 -15.14
N ILE A 82 -5.03 -3.81 -13.93
CA ILE A 82 -6.36 -3.24 -13.68
C ILE A 82 -6.35 -1.71 -13.55
N SER A 83 -5.19 -1.05 -13.58
CA SER A 83 -5.09 0.39 -13.30
C SER A 83 -4.25 1.19 -14.31
N GLY A 84 -4.50 2.49 -14.38
CA GLY A 84 -3.62 3.43 -15.09
C GLY A 84 -2.38 3.84 -14.28
N GLN A 85 -2.46 3.77 -12.96
CA GLN A 85 -1.38 4.11 -12.03
C GLN A 85 -1.54 3.31 -10.73
N LEU A 86 -0.42 2.87 -10.18
CA LEU A 86 -0.35 2.23 -8.87
C LEU A 86 0.49 3.06 -7.91
N ARG A 87 0.04 3.18 -6.66
CA ARG A 87 0.81 3.76 -5.56
C ARG A 87 0.92 2.79 -4.40
N LEU A 88 2.15 2.52 -3.97
CA LEU A 88 2.46 1.65 -2.84
C LEU A 88 3.02 2.48 -1.70
N PHE A 89 2.40 2.41 -0.51
CA PHE A 89 2.84 3.14 0.67
C PHE A 89 2.46 2.44 1.98
N PRO A 90 3.34 2.37 3.00
CA PRO A 90 4.77 2.71 2.95
C PRO A 90 5.57 1.59 2.28
N LEU A 91 6.87 1.83 2.08
CA LEU A 91 7.83 0.86 1.54
C LEU A 91 8.59 0.06 2.63
N HIS A 92 8.05 0.01 3.85
CA HIS A 92 8.75 -0.46 5.05
C HIS A 92 8.08 -1.66 5.72
N GLY A 93 8.88 -2.46 6.41
CA GLY A 93 8.48 -3.59 7.24
C GLY A 93 8.13 -3.22 8.69
N PHE A 94 7.84 -4.24 9.52
CA PHE A 94 7.52 -4.04 10.94
C PHE A 94 8.69 -3.49 11.77
N ASP A 95 9.93 -3.67 11.31
CA ASP A 95 11.17 -3.22 11.94
C ASP A 95 11.49 -1.73 11.70
N ALA A 96 10.70 -1.05 10.86
CA ALA A 96 10.92 0.33 10.41
C ALA A 96 12.10 0.49 9.44
N ASP A 97 12.55 -0.59 8.82
CA ASP A 97 13.51 -0.54 7.73
C ASP A 97 12.78 -0.66 6.38
N GLN A 98 13.35 -0.05 5.35
CA GLN A 98 12.84 -0.19 3.99
C GLN A 98 13.03 -1.63 3.53
N SER A 99 11.95 -2.24 3.02
CA SER A 99 11.99 -3.63 2.56
C SER A 99 12.99 -3.81 1.43
N ASP A 100 13.89 -4.79 1.55
CA ASP A 100 14.86 -5.16 0.50
C ASP A 100 14.19 -5.53 -0.84
N LEU A 101 12.92 -5.94 -0.79
CA LEU A 101 12.13 -6.28 -1.98
C LEU A 101 11.83 -5.06 -2.87
N VAL A 102 11.91 -3.84 -2.35
CA VAL A 102 11.54 -2.59 -3.06
C VAL A 102 12.48 -2.39 -4.26
N THR A 103 13.79 -2.43 -4.03
CA THR A 103 14.80 -2.24 -5.10
C THR A 103 14.61 -3.27 -6.21
N LYS A 104 14.45 -4.54 -5.83
CA LYS A 104 14.26 -5.64 -6.77
C LYS A 104 12.94 -5.53 -7.55
N LEU A 105 11.87 -5.05 -6.90
CA LEU A 105 10.59 -4.79 -7.54
C LEU A 105 10.72 -3.67 -8.59
N VAL A 106 11.34 -2.56 -8.22
CA VAL A 106 11.57 -1.42 -9.13
C VAL A 106 12.33 -1.86 -10.39
N GLU A 107 13.43 -2.59 -10.23
CA GLU A 107 14.23 -3.10 -11.36
C GLU A 107 13.39 -3.99 -12.29
N SER A 108 12.55 -4.86 -11.71
CA SER A 108 11.71 -5.78 -12.49
C SER A 108 10.59 -5.05 -13.24
N LEU A 109 10.00 -4.03 -12.62
CA LEU A 109 8.98 -3.19 -13.25
C LEU A 109 9.55 -2.36 -14.39
N GLN A 110 10.70 -1.72 -14.17
CA GLN A 110 11.41 -0.98 -15.22
C GLN A 110 11.80 -1.88 -16.39
N SER A 111 12.27 -3.09 -16.11
CA SER A 111 12.59 -4.10 -17.14
C SER A 111 11.35 -4.56 -17.92
N ALA A 112 10.17 -4.53 -17.28
CA ALA A 112 8.88 -4.81 -17.93
C ALA A 112 8.30 -3.60 -18.68
N GLY A 113 8.97 -2.44 -18.65
CA GLY A 113 8.58 -1.23 -19.39
C GLY A 113 7.76 -0.21 -18.61
N TYR A 114 7.59 -0.40 -17.30
CA TYR A 114 6.91 0.58 -16.44
C TYR A 114 7.85 1.71 -16.02
N THR A 115 7.30 2.89 -15.80
CA THR A 115 7.98 4.00 -15.13
C THR A 115 7.75 3.90 -13.63
N THR A 116 8.80 4.12 -12.85
CA THR A 116 8.75 4.05 -11.38
C THR A 116 9.34 5.32 -10.78
N ASP A 117 8.70 5.86 -9.75
CA ASP A 117 9.18 7.05 -9.05
C ASP A 117 8.92 6.92 -7.54
N ILE A 118 9.96 7.08 -6.72
CA ILE A 118 9.83 7.07 -5.26
C ILE A 118 9.71 8.51 -4.78
N ARG A 119 8.60 8.82 -4.11
CA ARG A 119 8.27 10.16 -3.62
C ARG A 119 8.16 10.19 -2.12
N VAL A 120 8.79 11.19 -1.50
CA VAL A 120 8.55 11.54 -0.10
C VAL A 120 7.15 12.15 0.04
N VAL A 121 6.37 11.67 1.00
CA VAL A 121 5.04 12.16 1.35
C VAL A 121 5.05 12.80 2.73
N PRO A 122 4.14 13.76 3.03
CA PRO A 122 4.16 14.48 4.30
C PRO A 122 3.70 13.62 5.50
N PHE A 123 3.12 12.45 5.26
CA PHE A 123 2.69 11.56 6.33
C PHE A 123 3.85 10.65 6.75
N GLU A 124 4.21 10.74 8.03
CA GLU A 124 5.21 9.88 8.67
C GLU A 124 4.69 9.52 10.08
N PHE A 125 4.56 8.22 10.35
CA PHE A 125 4.24 7.74 11.70
C PHE A 125 5.29 6.77 12.19
N GLN A 126 5.66 5.78 11.40
CA GLN A 126 6.88 5.01 11.62
C GLN A 126 8.03 5.80 11.01
N ARG A 127 9.09 6.01 11.79
CA ARG A 127 10.24 6.83 11.39
C ARG A 127 10.86 6.29 10.10
N GLY A 128 11.09 7.16 9.12
CA GLY A 128 11.62 6.80 7.80
C GLY A 128 10.56 6.27 6.81
N ALA A 129 9.40 5.84 7.29
CA ALA A 129 8.33 5.28 6.46
C ALA A 129 7.46 6.36 5.79
N ASN A 130 8.10 7.35 5.16
CA ASN A 130 7.45 8.47 4.48
C ASN A 130 7.69 8.46 2.96
N GLU A 131 8.09 7.33 2.40
CA GLU A 131 8.27 7.15 0.95
C GLU A 131 7.15 6.31 0.34
N MET A 132 6.69 6.73 -0.84
CA MET A 132 5.68 6.06 -1.66
C MET A 132 6.27 5.74 -3.03
N LEU A 133 6.08 4.51 -3.49
CA LEU A 133 6.39 4.15 -4.88
C LEU A 133 5.19 4.46 -5.76
N VAL A 134 5.41 5.22 -6.83
CA VAL A 134 4.47 5.47 -7.93
C VAL A 134 4.91 4.65 -9.14
N VAL A 135 3.97 3.94 -9.77
CA VAL A 135 4.23 3.12 -10.96
C VAL A 135 3.20 3.46 -12.05
N GLU A 136 3.68 3.66 -13.29
CA GLU A 136 2.91 4.04 -14.49
C GLU A 136 3.33 3.22 -15.72
#